data_AF-A0A7C5DFJ6-F1
#
_entry.id   AF-A0A7C5DFJ6-F1
#
_cell.length_a   1.000
_cell.length_b   1.000
_cell.length_c   1.000
_cell.angle_alpha   90.00
_cell.angle_beta   90.00
_cell.angle_gamma   90.00
#
_symmetry.space_group_name_H-M   'P 1'
#
loop_
_entity.id
_entity.type
_entity.pdbx_description
1 polymer ?
#
loop_
_entity_poly.entity_id
_entity_poly.type
_entity_poly.pdbx_seq_one_letter_code
_entity_poly.pdbx_strand_id
1 'polypeptide(L)'
;MQSLSSHYLQLLGLPSNWSVQNVNLSMSGKQVEIRLAYTGKQVECPVCGQSWLIYDHAAEQRWRHLDTMQFETILVARLPRCQCKEHGVKTVQAPWA
;
A
#
# COMPACT_ATOMS: atom_id res chain seq x y z
N MET A 1 -2.80 11.73 -21.29
CA MET A 1 -3.77 11.94 -20.18
C MET A 1 -3.32 11.09 -19.01
N GLN A 2 -3.16 11.66 -17.82
CA GLN A 2 -2.88 10.85 -16.62
C GLN A 2 -4.15 10.06 -16.27
N SER A 3 -3.98 8.79 -15.88
CA SER A 3 -5.11 7.97 -15.43
C SER A 3 -5.51 8.34 -14.00
N LEU A 4 -6.76 8.05 -13.62
CA LEU A 4 -7.26 8.26 -12.25
C LEU A 4 -6.33 7.61 -11.20
N SER A 5 -5.84 6.40 -11.48
CA SER A 5 -4.89 5.69 -10.63
C SER A 5 -3.57 6.43 -10.43
N SER A 6 -3.04 7.05 -11.49
CA SER A 6 -1.80 7.85 -11.41
C SER A 6 -2.00 9.09 -10.54
N HIS A 7 -3.17 9.71 -10.60
CA HIS A 7 -3.47 10.89 -9.80
C HIS A 7 -3.55 10.55 -8.30
N TYR A 8 -4.23 9.46 -7.94
CA TYR A 8 -4.30 9.02 -6.55
C TYR A 8 -2.95 8.59 -5.96
N LEU A 9 -2.08 7.95 -6.76
CA LEU A 9 -0.69 7.67 -6.33
C LEU A 9 0.04 8.96 -5.94
N GLN A 10 -0.08 10.00 -6.75
CA GLN A 10 0.56 11.30 -6.51
C GLN A 10 -0.03 12.01 -5.30
N LEU A 11 -1.37 12.03 -5.17
CA LEU A 11 -2.05 12.65 -4.02
C LEU A 11 -1.70 11.99 -2.69
N LEU A 12 -1.55 10.66 -2.68
CA LEU A 12 -1.17 9.91 -1.49
C LEU A 12 0.35 9.92 -1.23
N GLY A 13 1.16 10.55 -2.10
CA GLY A 13 2.61 10.61 -1.96
C GLY A 13 3.29 9.24 -2.04
N LEU A 14 2.70 8.27 -2.74
CA LEU A 14 3.19 6.89 -2.75
C LEU A 14 4.39 6.71 -3.68
N PRO A 15 5.37 5.87 -3.30
CA PRO A 15 6.50 5.56 -4.16
C PRO A 15 6.08 4.71 -5.37
N SER A 16 6.89 4.73 -6.43
CA SER A 16 6.57 4.12 -7.73
C SER A 16 6.48 2.59 -7.73
N ASN A 17 6.94 1.94 -6.66
CA ASN A 17 6.76 0.52 -6.39
C ASN A 17 5.37 0.17 -5.82
N TRP A 18 4.44 1.13 -5.80
CA TRP A 18 3.03 0.93 -5.52
C TRP A 18 2.16 1.32 -6.71
N SER A 19 1.00 0.68 -6.81
CA SER A 19 -0.04 1.05 -7.77
C SER A 19 -1.41 1.12 -7.11
N VAL A 20 -2.26 2.02 -7.62
CA VAL A 20 -3.69 2.07 -7.27
C VAL A 20 -4.44 1.15 -8.24
N GLN A 21 -4.91 0.03 -7.72
CA GLN A 21 -5.64 -0.98 -8.50
C GLN A 21 -7.12 -0.65 -8.64
N ASN A 22 -7.73 -0.07 -7.61
CA ASN A 22 -9.13 0.30 -7.64
C ASN A 22 -9.39 1.47 -6.68
N VAL A 23 -10.38 2.29 -7.03
CA VAL A 23 -10.93 3.33 -6.16
C VAL A 23 -12.43 3.14 -6.13
N ASN A 24 -12.98 2.87 -4.95
CA ASN A 24 -14.40 2.70 -4.72
C ASN A 24 -14.93 3.87 -3.89
N LEU A 25 -15.80 4.68 -4.49
CA LEU A 25 -16.46 5.80 -3.84
C LEU A 25 -17.88 5.39 -3.45
N SER A 26 -18.16 5.45 -2.15
CA SER A 26 -19.50 5.29 -1.59
C SER A 26 -20.07 6.63 -1.17
N MET A 27 -21.05 7.13 -1.93
CA MET A 27 -21.73 8.39 -1.63
C MET A 27 -22.60 8.30 -0.38
N SER A 28 -23.31 7.19 -0.21
CA SER A 28 -24.17 6.95 0.96
C SER A 28 -23.35 6.73 2.23
N GLY A 29 -22.22 6.01 2.13
CA GLY A 29 -21.33 5.74 3.24
C GLY A 29 -20.36 6.87 3.56
N LYS A 30 -20.31 7.93 2.74
CA LYS A 30 -19.29 8.99 2.80
C LYS A 30 -17.87 8.44 2.96
N GLN A 31 -17.53 7.43 2.16
CA GLN A 31 -16.24 6.74 2.23
C GLN A 31 -15.63 6.56 0.84
N VAL A 32 -14.31 6.66 0.76
CA VAL A 32 -13.48 6.29 -0.38
C VAL A 32 -12.55 5.15 0.05
N GLU A 33 -12.70 3.98 -0.57
CA GLU A 33 -11.78 2.85 -0.41
C GLU A 33 -10.80 2.82 -1.60
N ILE A 34 -9.50 2.90 -1.30
CA ILE A 34 -8.44 2.86 -2.31
C ILE A 34 -7.66 1.55 -2.13
N ARG A 35 -7.71 0.69 -3.15
CA ARG A 35 -6.98 -0.58 -3.17
C ARG A 35 -5.61 -0.40 -3.79
N LEU A 36 -4.58 -0.72 -3.02
CA LEU A 36 -3.18 -0.58 -3.38
C LEU A 36 -2.53 -1.95 -3.57
N ALA A 37 -1.61 -2.03 -4.53
CA ALA A 37 -0.78 -3.22 -4.74
C ALA A 37 0.70 -2.82 -4.83
N TYR A 38 1.56 -3.66 -4.26
CA TYR A 38 3.00 -3.54 -4.45
C TYR A 38 3.38 -4.07 -5.84
N THR A 39 4.17 -3.32 -6.59
CA THR A 39 4.61 -3.65 -7.96
C THR A 39 6.11 -3.91 -8.06
N GLY A 40 6.87 -3.66 -6.98
CA GLY A 40 8.30 -3.97 -6.92
C GLY A 40 8.58 -5.47 -6.88
N LYS A 41 9.84 -5.85 -7.17
CA LYS A 41 10.32 -7.25 -7.06
C LYS A 41 11.04 -7.55 -5.75
N GLN A 42 11.52 -6.51 -5.10
CA GLN A 42 12.32 -6.58 -3.89
C GLN A 42 11.72 -5.68 -2.81
N VAL A 43 12.07 -5.99 -1.58
CA VAL A 43 11.65 -5.29 -0.37
C VAL A 43 12.78 -5.29 0.64
N GLU A 44 12.86 -4.23 1.44
CA GLU A 44 13.84 -4.10 2.50
C GLU A 44 13.30 -4.73 3.79
N CYS A 45 14.16 -5.46 4.51
CA CYS A 45 13.82 -5.96 5.82
C CYS A 45 13.64 -4.79 6.79
N PRO A 46 12.51 -4.67 7.51
CA PRO A 46 12.27 -3.53 8.41
C PRO A 46 13.17 -3.50 9.65
N VAL A 47 13.99 -4.54 9.87
CA VAL A 47 14.90 -4.64 11.02
C VAL A 47 16.34 -4.29 10.65
N CYS A 48 16.89 -4.90 9.59
CA CYS A 48 18.28 -4.67 9.16
C CYS A 48 18.44 -3.81 7.90
N GLY A 49 17.35 -3.44 7.22
CA GLY A 49 17.38 -2.63 6.00
C GLY A 49 17.87 -3.36 4.74
N GLN A 50 18.31 -4.61 4.85
CA GLN A 50 18.82 -5.34 3.69
C GLN A 50 17.69 -5.70 2.71
N SER A 51 17.96 -5.54 1.41
CA SER A 51 17.03 -5.87 0.32
C SER A 51 16.95 -7.38 0.06
N TRP A 52 15.74 -7.89 -0.10
CA TRP A 52 15.42 -9.28 -0.41
C TRP A 52 14.33 -9.35 -1.49
N LEU A 53 14.26 -10.47 -2.21
CA LEU A 53 13.10 -10.76 -3.06
C LEU A 53 11.85 -10.93 -2.19
N ILE A 54 10.70 -10.59 -2.76
CA ILE A 54 9.41 -10.86 -2.12
C ILE A 54 9.25 -12.36 -1.93
N TYR A 55 9.02 -12.77 -0.69
CA TYR A 55 8.71 -14.15 -0.34
C TYR A 55 7.24 -14.45 -0.65
N ASP A 56 6.34 -13.66 -0.07
CA ASP A 56 4.90 -13.68 -0.32
C ASP A 56 4.25 -12.36 0.14
N HIS A 57 2.93 -12.36 0.33
CA HIS A 57 2.19 -11.20 0.83
C HIS A 57 1.40 -11.56 2.07
N ALA A 58 1.38 -10.63 3.03
CA ALA A 58 0.54 -10.72 4.21
C ALA A 58 -0.96 -10.79 3.84
N ALA A 59 -1.79 -11.06 4.85
CA ALA A 59 -3.23 -10.90 4.73
C ALA A 59 -3.59 -9.46 4.32
N GLU A 60 -4.75 -9.29 3.70
CA GLU A 60 -5.26 -7.96 3.38
C GLU A 60 -5.48 -7.18 4.68
N GLN A 61 -4.99 -5.95 4.70
CA GLN A 61 -5.11 -5.02 5.82
C GLN A 61 -5.74 -3.72 5.34
N ARG A 62 -6.33 -3.00 6.28
CA ARG A 62 -7.04 -1.73 6.06
C ARG A 62 -6.42 -0.65 6.96
N TRP A 63 -6.16 0.53 6.41
CA TRP A 63 -5.64 1.69 7.13
C TRP A 63 -6.56 2.89 6.96
N ARG A 64 -6.78 3.61 8.06
CA ARG A 64 -7.43 4.91 8.03
C ARG A 64 -6.43 5.96 7.58
N HIS A 65 -6.76 6.73 6.55
CA HIS A 65 -5.95 7.85 6.06
C HIS A 65 -6.65 9.19 6.32
N LEU A 66 -6.07 10.31 5.94
CA LEU A 66 -6.77 11.60 5.91
C LEU A 66 -7.97 11.59 4.96
N ASP A 67 -9.01 12.31 5.34
CA ASP A 67 -10.25 12.41 4.54
C ASP A 67 -10.00 13.06 3.19
N THR A 68 -10.60 12.48 2.16
CA THR A 68 -10.61 13.04 0.82
C THR A 68 -11.94 13.74 0.62
N MET A 69 -11.95 15.07 0.52
CA MET A 69 -13.18 15.84 0.28
C MET A 69 -14.31 15.56 1.30
N GLN A 70 -13.97 15.38 2.58
CA GLN A 70 -14.90 15.01 3.66
C GLN A 70 -15.47 13.58 3.57
N PHE A 71 -14.88 12.73 2.72
CA PHE A 71 -15.12 11.29 2.72
C PHE A 71 -14.03 10.63 3.54
N GLU A 72 -14.44 9.70 4.40
CA GLU A 72 -13.50 8.82 5.08
C GLU A 72 -12.66 8.06 4.05
N THR A 73 -11.34 8.19 4.13
CA THR A 73 -10.43 7.48 3.22
C THR A 73 -9.88 6.23 3.90
N ILE A 74 -10.13 5.08 3.29
CA ILE A 74 -9.58 3.78 3.72
C ILE A 74 -8.63 3.28 2.64
N LEU A 75 -7.38 3.02 3.02
CA LEU A 75 -6.41 2.34 2.17
C LEU A 75 -6.49 0.84 2.45
N VAL A 76 -6.49 0.03 1.39
CA VAL A 76 -6.56 -1.43 1.50
C VAL A 76 -5.43 -2.04 0.68
N ALA A 77 -4.63 -2.90 1.30
CA ALA A 77 -3.48 -3.50 0.64
C ALA A 77 -3.05 -4.80 1.31
N ARG A 78 -2.32 -5.62 0.56
CA ARG A 78 -1.54 -6.74 1.09
C ARG A 78 -0.08 -6.33 1.09
N LEU A 79 0.52 -6.19 2.28
CA LEU A 79 1.93 -5.79 2.36
C LEU A 79 2.84 -6.96 1.95
N PRO A 80 3.87 -6.73 1.12
CA PRO A 80 4.84 -7.76 0.77
C PRO A 80 5.66 -8.16 2.01
N ARG A 81 6.10 -9.41 2.04
CA ARG A 81 6.97 -9.94 3.09
C ARG A 81 8.30 -10.37 2.49
N CYS A 82 9.38 -10.10 3.21
CA CYS A 82 10.71 -10.63 2.90
C CYS A 82 11.02 -11.85 3.78
N GLN A 83 11.80 -12.79 3.26
CA GLN A 83 12.45 -13.83 4.07
C GLN A 83 13.90 -13.42 4.35
N CYS A 84 14.10 -12.70 5.45
CA CYS A 84 15.44 -12.31 5.90
C CYS A 84 16.14 -13.52 6.53
N LYS A 85 17.41 -13.74 6.20
CA LYS A 85 18.20 -14.85 6.79
C LYS A 85 18.39 -14.71 8.31
N GLU A 86 18.46 -13.49 8.83
CA GLU A 86 18.71 -13.22 10.26
C GLU A 86 17.42 -13.07 11.06
N HIS A 87 16.40 -12.40 10.49
CA HIS A 87 15.17 -12.03 11.19
C HIS A 87 13.95 -12.89 10.83
N GLY A 88 14.11 -13.84 9.89
CA GLY A 88 13.02 -14.66 9.37
C GLY A 88 12.07 -13.90 8.46
N VAL A 89 10.81 -14.34 8.38
CA VAL A 89 9.78 -13.70 7.56
C VAL A 89 9.30 -12.42 8.23
N LYS A 90 9.44 -11.28 7.54
CA LYS A 90 9.02 -9.96 8.02
C LYS A 90 8.17 -9.26 6.98
N THR A 91 7.08 -8.65 7.43
CA THR A 91 6.23 -7.78 6.62
C THR A 91 6.85 -6.39 6.57
N VAL A 92 6.93 -5.79 5.38
CA VAL A 92 7.40 -4.40 5.25
C VAL A 92 6.48 -3.44 5.97
N GLN A 93 6.99 -2.26 6.32
CA GLN A 93 6.13 -1.19 6.81
C GLN A 93 5.33 -0.57 5.65
N ALA A 94 4.07 -0.24 5.91
CA ALA A 94 3.27 0.52 4.96
C ALA A 94 3.80 1.97 4.92
N PRO A 95 4.11 2.54 3.73
CA PRO A 95 4.71 3.87 3.63
C PRO A 95 3.76 5.02 4.03
N TRP A 96 2.47 4.71 4.22
CA TRP A 96 1.42 5.66 4.62
C TRP A 96 0.97 5.52 6.08
N ALA A 97 1.55 4.57 6.84
CA ALA A 97 1.17 4.28 8.23
C ALA A 97 2.13 4.92 9.22
#